data_AF-A0A9E5YE49-F1
#
_entry.id   AF-A0A9E5YE49-F1
#
_cell.length_a   1.000
_cell.length_b   1.000
_cell.length_c   1.000
_cell.angle_alpha   90.00
_cell.angle_beta   90.00
_cell.angle_gamma   90.00
#
_symmetry.space_group_name_H-M   'P 1'
#
loop_
_entity.id
_entity.type
_entity.pdbx_description
1 polymer ?
#
loop_
_entity_poly.entity_id
_entity_poly.type
_entity_poly.pdbx_seq_one_letter_code
_entity_poly.pdbx_strand_id
1 'polypeptide(L)' 'MSKKGVVQTKNPRSGHYVKIDRKAGKIVSHKSSKGPYKGVPIVKKSSK' A
#
# COMPACT_ATOMS: atom_id res chain seq x y z
N MET A 1 9.98 -16.06 0.11
CA MET A 1 9.24 -15.16 -0.81
C MET A 1 9.62 -13.71 -0.54
N SER A 2 10.40 -13.09 -1.42
CA SER A 2 10.79 -11.68 -1.27
C SER A 2 9.55 -10.79 -1.43
N LYS A 3 9.14 -10.05 -0.40
CA LYS A 3 8.03 -9.05 -0.44
C LYS A 3 8.34 -7.84 -1.34
N LYS A 4 9.21 -8.02 -2.35
CA LYS A 4 9.64 -7.04 -3.33
C LYS A 4 8.50 -6.78 -4.32
N GLY A 5 7.59 -5.88 -3.95
CA GLY A 5 6.49 -5.47 -4.83
C GLY A 5 5.24 -5.02 -4.10
N VAL A 6 5.08 -5.37 -2.81
CA VAL A 6 3.94 -4.91 -2.01
C VAL A 6 4.26 -3.54 -1.44
N VAL A 7 3.44 -2.57 -1.80
CA VAL A 7 3.49 -1.19 -1.30
C VAL A 7 2.18 -0.86 -0.60
N GLN A 8 2.12 0.28 0.07
CA GLN A 8 0.89 0.77 0.69
C GLN A 8 0.57 2.20 0.27
N THR A 9 -0.70 2.54 0.25
CA THR A 9 -1.14 3.93 0.09
C THR A 9 -2.35 4.20 0.99
N LYS A 10 -2.58 5.47 1.31
CA LYS A 10 -3.79 5.90 2.00
C LYS A 10 -4.90 6.07 0.97
N ASN A 11 -6.01 5.38 1.16
CA ASN A 11 -7.22 5.59 0.37
C ASN A 11 -7.87 6.90 0.81
N PRO A 12 -8.00 7.92 -0.06
CA PRO A 12 -8.60 9.20 0.31
C PRO A 12 -10.11 9.09 0.57
N ARG A 13 -10.81 8.09 0.01
CA ARG A 13 -12.25 7.92 0.20
C ARG A 13 -12.61 7.42 1.59
N SER A 14 -11.83 6.48 2.13
CA SER A 14 -12.10 5.85 3.42
C SER A 14 -11.11 6.26 4.52
N GLY A 15 -10.02 6.94 4.17
CA GLY A 15 -8.95 7.31 5.10
C GLY A 15 -8.06 6.14 5.54
N HIS A 16 -8.34 4.92 5.06
CA HIS A 16 -7.64 3.69 5.44
C HIS A 16 -6.43 3.39 4.57
N TYR A 17 -5.45 2.68 5.13
CA TYR A 17 -4.29 2.22 4.37
C TYR A 17 -4.62 0.92 3.63
N VAL A 18 -4.22 0.83 2.37
CA VAL A 18 -4.40 -0.36 1.52
C VAL A 18 -3.05 -0.87 1.04
N LYS A 19 -2.88 -2.19 0.98
CA LYS A 19 -1.73 -2.86 0.36
C LYS A 19 -2.01 -3.06 -1.12
N ILE A 20 -1.05 -2.67 -1.95
CA ILE A 20 -1.10 -2.82 -3.40
C ILE A 20 0.05 -3.73 -3.80
N ASP A 21 -0.25 -4.74 -4.61
CA ASP A 21 0.77 -5.51 -5.32
C ASP A 21 1.08 -4.80 -6.64
N ARG A 22 2.32 -4.31 -6.78
CA ARG A 22 2.77 -3.62 -8.00
C ARG A 22 2.94 -4.54 -9.20
N LYS A 23 3.06 -5.85 -9.01
CA LYS A 23 3.17 -6.82 -10.11
C LYS A 23 1.81 -7.16 -10.68
N ALA A 24 0.85 -7.42 -9.79
CA ALA A 24 -0.51 -7.77 -10.19
C ALA A 24 -1.39 -6.54 -10.51
N GLY A 25 -0.99 -5.35 -10.05
CA GLY A 25 -1.77 -4.12 -10.22
C GLY A 25 -3.07 -4.10 -9.40
N LYS A 26 -3.14 -4.89 -8.31
CA LYS A 26 -4.36 -5.10 -7.51
C LYS A 26 -4.15 -4.75 -6.04
N ILE A 27 -5.24 -4.40 -5.39
CA ILE A 27 -5.29 -4.25 -3.93
C ILE A 27 -5.36 -5.64 -3.31
N VAL A 28 -4.42 -5.95 -2.42
CA VAL A 28 -4.34 -7.26 -1.75
C VAL A 28 -5.07 -7.26 -0.42
N SER A 29 -5.08 -6.11 0.27
CA SER A 29 -5.64 -6.00 1.62
C SER A 29 -5.90 -4.53 1.97
N HIS A 30 -6.88 -4.29 2.84
CA HIS A 30 -7.14 -2.99 3.44
C HIS A 30 -7.03 -3.08 4.96
N LYS A 31 -6.66 -1.96 5.60
CA LYS A 31 -6.46 -1.85 7.05
C LYS A 31 -7.58 -1.03 7.66
N SER A 32 -8.34 -1.63 8.57
CA SER A 32 -9.41 -0.95 9.30
C SER A 32 -8.87 -0.05 10.42
N SER A 33 -7.71 -0.39 11.01
CA SER A 33 -7.08 0.42 12.06
C SER A 33 -6.30 1.61 11.51
N LYS A 34 -6.24 2.68 12.32
CA LYS A 34 -5.54 3.92 11.96
C LYS A 34 -4.04 3.67 11.72
N GLY A 35 -3.48 4.44 10.79
CA GLY A 35 -2.05 4.46 10.48
C GLY A 35 -1.57 3.39 9.49
N PRO A 36 -0.34 3.52 8.99
CA PRO A 36 0.23 2.64 7.97
C PRO A 36 0.48 1.21 8.46
N TYR A 37 0.65 0.27 7.54
CA TYR A 37 1.22 -1.05 7.80
C TYR A 37 2.70 -0.93 8.16
N LYS A 38 3.11 -1.59 9.24
CA LYS A 38 4.52 -1.68 9.65
C LYS A 38 5.32 -2.49 8.63
N GLY A 39 6.46 -1.97 8.18
CA GLY A 39 7.38 -2.67 7.26
C GLY A 39 6.90 -2.77 5.81
N VAL A 40 5.86 -2.02 5.42
CA VAL A 40 5.43 -1.89 4.01
C VAL A 40 5.79 -0.48 3.51
N PRO A 41 6.50 -0.32 2.38
CA PRO A 41 6.82 0.99 1.85
C PRO A 41 5.58 1.73 1.35
N ILE A 42 5.50 3.03 1.64
CA ILE A 42 4.42 3.90 1.13
C ILE A 42 4.72 4.24 -0.34
N VAL A 43 3.70 4.16 -1.20
CA VAL A 43 3.77 4.61 -2.59
C VAL A 43 4.16 6.08 -2.62
N LYS A 44 5.30 6.37 -3.23
CA LYS A 44 5.72 7.74 -3.55
C LYS A 44 5.56 7.96 -5.05
N LYS A 45 5.14 9.16 -5.45
CA LYS A 45 5.21 9.57 -6.85
C LYS A 45 6.69 9.58 -7.25
N SER A 46 7.02 8.93 -8.36
CA SER A 46 8.34 9.08 -8.97
C SER A 46 8.41 10.47 -9.57
N SER A 47 9.29 11.34 -9.08
CA SER A 47 9.65 12.57 -9.79
C SER A 47 10.60 12.16 -10.90
N LYS A 48 10.07 11.92 -12.10
CA LYS A 48 10.87 11.81 -13.30
C LYS A 48 10.37 12.85 -14.29
#